data_AF-A0A644Y875-F1
#
_entry.id   AF-A0A644Y875-F1
#
_cell.length_a   1.000
_cell.length_b   1.000
_cell.length_c   1.000
_cell.angle_alpha   90.00
_cell.angle_beta   90.00
_cell.angle_gamma   90.00
#
_symmetry.space_group_name_H-M   'P 1'
#
loop_
_entity.id
_entity.type
_entity.pdbx_description
1 polymer ?
#
loop_
_entity_poly.entity_id
_entity_poly.type
_entity_poly.pdbx_seq_one_letter_code
_entity_poly.pdbx_strand_id
1 'polypeptide(L)'
;MSASIPPKISPANHPCHQQFASALEVSQFDTWRIFRIMAEFVDSFEEMASLETPMITVFGSARTPVGDRYYAEAEKLGKLLAENGYGVITGGGNGIMEAAQKGAHQAGGLTVGLNIELPHEQRPNAYQTKSLHFRYFFIRKVSFVKYTLGIFIFPGGFGTLDEFFESLTLVQTGKINRVPLILIGREFWEGALRWIEGSIKENAYISPDDLELYHIVDSAEEGIKYLLECHRFGTTGTVRYDI
;
A
#
# COMPACT_ATOMS: atom_id res chain seq x y z
N MET A 1 40.16 2.54 -29.98
CA MET A 1 39.50 3.60 -29.19
C MET A 1 39.22 3.02 -27.82
N SER A 2 40.07 3.32 -26.83
CA SER A 2 39.94 2.82 -25.47
C SER A 2 38.92 3.67 -24.69
N ALA A 3 37.87 3.04 -24.17
CA ALA A 3 36.93 3.69 -23.28
C ALA A 3 37.64 4.07 -21.96
N SER A 4 37.64 5.36 -21.62
CA SER A 4 38.19 5.87 -20.37
C SER A 4 37.34 5.41 -19.18
N ILE A 5 37.98 4.76 -18.22
CA ILE A 5 37.38 4.36 -16.93
C ILE A 5 37.02 5.64 -16.15
N PRO A 6 35.79 5.78 -15.61
CA PRO A 6 35.42 6.94 -14.80
C PRO A 6 36.26 6.98 -13.50
N PRO A 7 36.56 8.17 -12.96
CA PRO A 7 37.44 8.31 -11.81
C PRO A 7 36.85 7.64 -10.56
N LYS A 8 37.70 6.93 -9.81
CA LYS A 8 37.35 6.37 -8.50
C LYS A 8 36.98 7.50 -7.54
N ILE A 9 35.73 7.52 -7.08
CA ILE A 9 35.27 8.42 -6.01
C ILE A 9 35.95 8.00 -4.70
N SER A 10 36.60 8.95 -4.02
CA SER A 10 37.21 8.73 -2.70
C SER A 10 36.14 8.40 -1.64
N PRO A 11 36.34 7.38 -0.77
CA PRO A 11 35.38 7.00 0.28
C PRO A 11 34.97 8.16 1.20
N ALA A 12 35.85 9.14 1.41
CA ALA A 12 35.61 10.25 2.33
C ALA A 12 34.55 11.26 1.84
N ASN A 13 34.19 11.26 0.56
CA ASN A 13 33.24 12.21 -0.02
C ASN A 13 31.92 11.55 -0.46
N HIS A 14 31.65 10.31 -0.04
CA HIS A 14 30.38 9.66 -0.33
C HIS A 14 29.28 10.21 0.59
N PRO A 15 28.11 10.61 0.06
CA PRO A 15 27.03 11.21 0.86
C PRO A 15 26.47 10.33 1.99
N CYS A 16 26.82 9.03 2.04
CA CYS A 16 26.47 8.17 3.18
C CYS A 16 27.37 8.34 4.42
N HIS A 17 28.41 9.19 4.37
CA HIS A 17 29.38 9.36 5.45
C HIS A 17 29.23 10.66 6.27
N GLN A 18 28.06 11.31 6.28
CA GLN A 18 27.85 12.48 7.12
C GLN A 18 27.42 12.11 8.56
N GLN A 19 28.33 12.42 9.50
CA GLN A 19 28.20 12.63 10.95
C GLN A 19 27.22 11.74 11.73
N PHE A 20 27.78 10.73 12.41
CA PHE A 20 27.12 10.09 13.55
C PHE A 20 27.00 11.10 14.70
N ALA A 21 25.77 11.44 15.08
CA ALA A 21 25.49 12.19 16.29
C ALA A 21 26.05 11.44 17.52
N SER A 22 26.50 12.18 18.54
CA SER A 22 27.05 11.58 19.75
C SER A 22 26.00 10.71 20.45
N ALA A 23 26.40 9.52 20.93
CA ALA A 23 25.49 8.52 21.48
C ALA A 23 24.62 9.01 22.67
N LEU A 24 25.01 10.10 23.34
CA LEU A 24 24.26 10.69 24.45
C LEU A 24 23.06 11.54 24.00
N GLU A 25 23.18 12.29 22.91
CA GLU A 25 22.05 13.02 22.32
C GLU A 25 21.04 12.06 21.70
N VAL A 26 21.49 10.93 21.16
CA VAL A 26 20.59 9.88 20.62
C VAL A 26 19.61 9.36 21.68
N SER A 27 20.05 9.21 22.94
CA SER A 27 19.29 8.57 24.03
C SER A 27 18.02 9.31 24.51
N GLN A 28 18.07 10.64 24.70
CA GLN A 28 16.89 11.39 25.19
C GLN A 28 15.85 11.65 24.10
N PHE A 29 16.31 11.85 22.84
CA PHE A 29 15.42 12.00 21.71
C PHE A 29 14.68 10.70 21.37
N ASP A 30 15.28 9.54 21.63
CA ASP A 30 14.68 8.24 21.36
C ASP A 30 13.52 7.91 22.33
N THR A 31 13.62 8.28 23.60
CA THR A 31 12.49 8.09 24.55
C THR A 31 11.25 8.88 24.12
N TRP A 32 11.42 10.16 23.78
CA TRP A 32 10.32 10.99 23.27
C TRP A 32 9.80 10.52 21.90
N ARG A 33 10.64 9.91 21.06
CA ARG A 33 10.19 9.26 19.83
C ARG A 33 9.28 8.07 20.13
N ILE A 34 9.60 7.23 21.12
CA ILE A 34 8.74 6.11 21.51
C ILE A 34 7.35 6.60 21.93
N PHE A 35 7.25 7.63 22.76
CA PHE A 35 5.95 8.21 23.13
C PHE A 35 5.16 8.72 21.93
N ARG A 36 5.82 9.38 20.97
CA ARG A 36 5.16 9.82 19.73
C ARG A 36 4.71 8.66 18.85
N ILE A 37 5.51 7.60 18.75
CA ILE A 37 5.17 6.37 18.02
C ILE A 37 3.92 5.74 18.65
N MET A 38 3.90 5.61 19.99
CA MET A 38 2.74 5.07 20.69
C MET A 38 1.49 5.93 20.49
N ALA A 39 1.62 7.26 20.59
CA ALA A 39 0.52 8.18 20.35
C ALA A 39 -0.05 8.05 18.92
N GLU A 40 0.82 8.04 17.90
CA GLU A 40 0.38 7.91 16.50
C GLU A 40 -0.28 6.53 16.23
N PHE A 41 0.14 5.46 16.92
CA PHE A 41 -0.58 4.18 16.89
C PHE A 41 -1.97 4.26 17.53
N VAL A 42 -2.08 4.89 18.71
CA VAL A 42 -3.36 5.04 19.41
C VAL A 42 -4.33 5.84 18.55
N ASP A 43 -3.92 7.02 18.08
CA ASP A 43 -4.74 7.89 17.24
C ASP A 43 -5.22 7.15 15.99
N SER A 44 -4.31 6.45 15.31
CA SER A 44 -4.67 5.67 14.14
C SER A 44 -5.61 4.52 14.45
N PHE A 45 -5.44 3.84 15.58
CA PHE A 45 -6.28 2.69 15.92
C PHE A 45 -7.67 3.11 16.34
N GLU A 46 -7.81 4.20 17.08
CA GLU A 46 -9.11 4.74 17.48
C GLU A 46 -9.89 5.24 16.27
N GLU A 47 -9.27 6.05 15.41
CA GLU A 47 -9.93 6.57 14.21
C GLU A 47 -10.35 5.44 13.26
N MET A 48 -9.47 4.47 13.00
CA MET A 48 -9.76 3.38 12.08
C MET A 48 -10.73 2.35 12.67
N ALA A 49 -10.70 2.10 13.99
CA ALA A 49 -11.65 1.19 14.65
C ALA A 49 -13.06 1.80 14.78
N SER A 50 -13.20 3.13 14.72
CA SER A 50 -14.50 3.80 14.71
C SER A 50 -15.28 3.65 13.40
N LEU A 51 -14.64 3.11 12.36
CA LEU A 51 -15.25 2.94 11.05
C LEU A 51 -16.18 1.71 11.05
N GLU A 52 -17.46 1.94 10.83
CA GLU A 52 -18.47 0.86 10.71
C GLU A 52 -18.51 0.26 9.29
N THR A 53 -17.90 0.93 8.31
CA THR A 53 -17.88 0.50 6.91
C THR A 53 -16.73 -0.49 6.66
N PRO A 54 -16.98 -1.63 6.01
CA PRO A 54 -15.94 -2.54 5.53
C PRO A 54 -14.97 -1.81 4.59
N MET A 55 -13.67 -1.83 4.89
CA MET A 55 -12.69 -1.05 4.13
C MET A 55 -11.90 -1.89 3.14
N ILE A 56 -11.54 -1.31 1.99
CA ILE A 56 -10.69 -1.90 0.96
C ILE A 56 -9.54 -0.96 0.65
N THR A 57 -8.31 -1.49 0.64
CA THR A 57 -7.11 -0.69 0.40
C THR A 57 -6.77 -0.67 -1.08
N VAL A 58 -6.47 0.50 -1.63
CA VAL A 58 -6.05 0.67 -3.03
C VAL A 58 -4.68 1.34 -3.09
N PHE A 59 -3.75 0.65 -3.72
CA PHE A 59 -2.40 1.13 -3.99
C PHE A 59 -2.15 1.35 -5.49
N GLY A 60 -1.26 2.28 -5.81
CA GLY A 60 -0.81 2.53 -7.17
C GLY A 60 0.04 3.79 -7.27
N SER A 61 0.44 4.11 -8.50
CA SER A 61 1.29 5.27 -8.79
C SER A 61 0.66 6.60 -8.34
N ALA A 62 1.44 7.39 -7.60
CA ALA A 62 1.12 8.79 -7.29
C ALA A 62 1.31 9.75 -8.49
N ARG A 63 1.80 9.24 -9.63
CA ARG A 63 2.21 10.02 -10.81
C ARG A 63 1.37 9.75 -12.04
N THR A 64 0.41 8.82 -11.97
CA THR A 64 -0.49 8.53 -13.09
C THR A 64 -1.33 9.77 -13.41
N PRO A 65 -1.29 10.29 -14.65
CA PRO A 65 -2.02 11.51 -15.00
C PRO A 65 -3.51 11.25 -15.16
N VAL A 66 -4.32 12.30 -14.96
CA VAL A 66 -5.74 12.30 -15.33
C VAL A 66 -5.82 12.09 -16.86
N GLY A 67 -6.61 11.10 -17.28
CA GLY A 67 -6.74 10.68 -18.68
C GLY A 67 -5.97 9.39 -19.04
N ASP A 68 -5.11 8.90 -18.15
CA ASP A 68 -4.53 7.56 -18.28
C ASP A 68 -5.60 6.48 -18.06
N ARG A 69 -5.48 5.35 -18.77
CA ARG A 69 -6.43 4.22 -18.63
C ARG A 69 -6.53 3.70 -17.20
N TYR A 70 -5.42 3.65 -16.46
CA TYR A 70 -5.40 3.15 -15.09
C TYR A 70 -5.96 4.16 -14.10
N TYR A 71 -5.89 5.46 -14.41
CA TYR A 71 -6.63 6.47 -13.64
C TYR A 71 -8.14 6.23 -13.78
N ALA A 72 -8.63 6.04 -15.02
CA ALA A 72 -10.05 5.77 -15.26
C ALA A 72 -10.52 4.46 -14.61
N GLU A 73 -9.73 3.39 -14.69
CA GLU A 73 -10.04 2.11 -14.03
C GLU A 73 -10.00 2.23 -12.50
N ALA A 74 -9.09 3.01 -11.93
CA ALA A 74 -9.06 3.26 -10.48
C ALA A 74 -10.28 4.06 -10.02
N GLU A 75 -10.68 5.10 -10.76
CA GLU A 75 -11.90 5.86 -10.48
C GLU A 75 -13.15 4.98 -10.56
N LYS A 76 -13.23 4.14 -11.59
CA LYS A 76 -14.29 3.14 -11.74
C LYS A 76 -14.32 2.15 -10.59
N LEU A 77 -13.17 1.62 -10.18
CA LEU A 77 -13.05 0.71 -9.03
C LEU A 77 -13.56 1.37 -7.76
N GLY A 78 -13.13 2.60 -7.47
CA GLY A 78 -13.59 3.34 -6.30
C GLY A 78 -15.10 3.46 -6.24
N LYS A 79 -15.72 3.82 -7.36
CA LYS A 79 -17.18 3.87 -7.49
C LYS A 79 -17.83 2.52 -7.20
N LEU A 80 -17.34 1.43 -7.83
CA LEU A 80 -17.88 0.09 -7.64
C LEU A 80 -17.72 -0.41 -6.20
N LEU A 81 -16.61 -0.09 -5.52
CA LEU A 81 -16.41 -0.40 -4.11
C LEU A 81 -17.50 0.26 -3.25
N ALA A 82 -17.72 1.55 -3.43
CA ALA A 82 -18.74 2.30 -2.71
C ALA A 82 -20.16 1.76 -2.98
N GLU A 83 -20.50 1.48 -4.24
CA GLU A 83 -21.80 0.91 -4.63
C GLU A 83 -22.06 -0.48 -4.03
N ASN A 84 -20.99 -1.23 -3.69
CA ASN A 84 -21.07 -2.54 -3.03
C ASN A 84 -20.89 -2.45 -1.50
N GLY A 85 -20.98 -1.25 -0.91
CA GLY A 85 -20.95 -1.04 0.54
C GLY A 85 -19.56 -1.05 1.17
N TYR A 86 -18.50 -0.93 0.37
CA TYR A 86 -17.12 -0.81 0.87
C TYR A 86 -16.65 0.64 0.91
N GLY A 87 -15.85 0.96 1.92
CA GLY A 87 -15.05 2.19 1.95
C GLY A 87 -13.68 1.98 1.30
N VAL A 88 -13.03 3.07 0.89
CA VAL A 88 -11.73 3.04 0.21
C VAL A 88 -10.63 3.66 1.07
N ILE A 89 -9.58 2.90 1.36
CA ILE A 89 -8.34 3.37 2.00
C ILE A 89 -7.29 3.58 0.91
N THR A 90 -6.63 4.74 0.89
CA THR A 90 -5.43 4.96 0.06
C THR A 90 -4.37 5.72 0.82
N GLY A 91 -3.20 5.92 0.19
CA GLY A 91 -2.16 6.79 0.71
C GLY A 91 -2.47 8.30 0.64
N GLY A 92 -3.62 8.69 0.09
CA GLY A 92 -4.12 10.08 0.11
C GLY A 92 -3.46 11.04 -0.88
N GLY A 93 -2.45 10.61 -1.63
CA GLY A 93 -1.80 11.42 -2.66
C GLY A 93 -2.58 11.49 -3.98
N ASN A 94 -1.91 11.98 -5.02
CA ASN A 94 -2.44 12.10 -6.39
C ASN A 94 -2.47 10.76 -7.14
N GLY A 95 -2.83 10.80 -8.43
CA GLY A 95 -2.75 9.67 -9.34
C GLY A 95 -3.77 8.59 -9.02
N ILE A 96 -3.35 7.33 -8.95
CA ILE A 96 -4.27 6.20 -8.68
C ILE A 96 -5.00 6.37 -7.34
N MET A 97 -4.29 6.84 -6.31
CA MET A 97 -4.86 7.03 -4.97
C MET A 97 -6.01 8.04 -5.01
N GLU A 98 -5.79 9.19 -5.66
CA GLU A 98 -6.82 10.21 -5.88
C GLU A 98 -7.97 9.64 -6.73
N ALA A 99 -7.68 8.95 -7.82
CA ALA A 99 -8.71 8.40 -8.72
C ALA A 99 -9.67 7.47 -7.96
N ALA A 100 -9.13 6.51 -7.21
CA ALA A 100 -9.92 5.57 -6.42
C ALA A 100 -10.80 6.29 -5.38
N GLN A 101 -10.24 7.27 -4.67
CA GLN A 101 -11.02 8.06 -3.71
C GLN A 101 -12.06 8.93 -4.40
N LYS A 102 -11.73 9.55 -5.54
CA LYS A 102 -12.67 10.35 -6.33
C LYS A 102 -13.90 9.54 -6.73
N GLY A 103 -13.70 8.34 -7.28
CA GLY A 103 -14.80 7.46 -7.67
C GLY A 103 -15.69 7.07 -6.50
N ALA A 104 -15.09 6.65 -5.39
CA ALA A 104 -15.82 6.27 -4.18
C ALA A 104 -16.57 7.45 -3.56
N HIS A 105 -15.91 8.60 -3.44
CA HIS A 105 -16.49 9.83 -2.89
C HIS A 105 -17.68 10.33 -3.73
N GLN A 106 -17.57 10.31 -5.06
CA GLN A 106 -18.67 10.69 -5.96
C GLN A 106 -19.88 9.75 -5.87
N ALA A 107 -19.66 8.49 -5.49
CA ALA A 107 -20.72 7.52 -5.22
C ALA A 107 -21.26 7.60 -3.78
N GLY A 108 -20.79 8.57 -2.97
CA GLY A 108 -21.20 8.74 -1.57
C GLY A 108 -20.55 7.76 -0.60
N GLY A 109 -19.51 7.05 -1.03
CA GLY A 109 -18.76 6.09 -0.19
C GLY A 109 -17.78 6.77 0.77
N LEU A 110 -17.44 6.06 1.83
CA LEU A 110 -16.39 6.47 2.78
C LEU A 110 -15.02 6.37 2.13
N THR A 111 -14.21 7.42 2.24
CA THR A 111 -12.84 7.47 1.73
C THR A 111 -11.86 7.94 2.79
N VAL A 112 -10.84 7.13 3.05
CA VAL A 112 -9.82 7.38 4.07
C VAL A 112 -8.46 7.56 3.41
N GLY A 113 -7.83 8.72 3.60
CA GLY A 113 -6.44 8.94 3.20
C GLY A 113 -5.52 8.80 4.39
N LEU A 114 -4.60 7.84 4.32
CA LEU A 114 -3.49 7.71 5.27
C LEU A 114 -2.30 8.47 4.69
N ASN A 115 -2.22 9.76 4.96
CA ASN A 115 -1.21 10.67 4.41
C ASN A 115 0.12 10.50 5.17
N ILE A 116 1.25 10.77 4.51
CA ILE A 116 2.59 10.70 5.14
C ILE A 116 3.31 12.04 5.00
N GLU A 117 3.93 12.51 6.08
CA GLU A 117 4.78 13.70 6.07
C GLU A 117 6.07 13.41 5.26
N LEU A 118 6.27 14.16 4.17
CA LEU A 118 7.47 14.07 3.32
C LEU A 118 8.15 15.44 3.20
N PRO A 119 9.49 15.48 3.00
CA PRO A 119 10.23 16.74 2.83
C PRO A 119 9.74 17.60 1.66
N HIS A 120 9.19 16.96 0.64
CA HIS A 120 8.45 17.61 -0.44
C HIS A 120 7.00 17.14 -0.34
N GLU A 121 6.12 18.07 -0.01
CA GLU A 121 4.75 17.81 0.38
C GLU A 121 3.95 17.15 -0.77
N GLN A 122 3.47 15.92 -0.55
CA GLN A 122 2.29 15.46 -1.26
C GLN A 122 1.08 16.10 -0.59
N ARG A 123 0.41 17.02 -1.29
CA ARG A 123 -0.85 17.55 -0.81
C ARG A 123 -1.89 16.42 -0.78
N PRO A 124 -2.60 16.23 0.35
CA PRO A 124 -3.76 15.34 0.39
C PRO A 124 -4.73 15.72 -0.72
N ASN A 125 -5.24 14.73 -1.46
CA ASN A 125 -6.24 14.99 -2.48
C ASN A 125 -7.60 15.41 -1.86
N ALA A 126 -8.45 16.03 -2.67
CA ALA A 126 -9.70 16.63 -2.21
C ALA A 126 -10.85 15.65 -1.94
N TYR A 127 -10.65 14.35 -2.18
CA TYR A 127 -11.72 13.34 -2.14
C TYR A 127 -11.66 12.46 -0.88
N GLN A 128 -10.99 12.92 0.17
CA GLN A 128 -10.90 12.24 1.46
C GLN A 128 -12.02 12.70 2.40
N THR A 129 -12.90 11.78 2.78
CA THR A 129 -13.90 12.04 3.85
C THR A 129 -13.25 12.02 5.24
N LYS A 130 -12.20 11.21 5.42
CA LYS A 130 -11.34 11.18 6.61
C LYS A 130 -9.88 11.21 6.18
N SER A 131 -9.08 12.00 6.89
CA SER A 131 -7.66 12.19 6.62
C SER A 131 -6.88 11.96 7.90
N LEU A 132 -5.99 10.98 7.87
CA LEU A 132 -5.00 10.74 8.92
C LEU A 132 -3.64 11.17 8.40
N HIS A 133 -2.79 11.71 9.27
CA HIS A 133 -1.46 12.17 8.93
C HIS A 133 -0.44 11.43 9.78
N PHE A 134 0.46 10.72 9.11
CA PHE A 134 1.50 9.94 9.73
C PHE A 134 2.85 10.61 9.56
N ARG A 135 3.68 10.49 10.58
CA ARG A 135 5.12 10.79 10.55
C ARG A 135 5.93 9.54 10.27
N TYR A 136 5.47 8.40 10.78
CA TYR A 136 6.20 7.14 10.73
C TYR A 136 5.60 6.19 9.70
N PHE A 137 6.39 5.83 8.68
CA PHE A 137 5.97 4.91 7.62
C PHE A 137 5.45 3.57 8.13
N PHE A 138 6.10 2.98 9.14
CA PHE A 138 5.73 1.66 9.64
C PHE A 138 4.36 1.67 10.36
N ILE A 139 3.97 2.80 10.97
CA ILE A 139 2.66 2.93 11.61
C ILE A 139 1.58 2.98 10.52
N ARG A 140 1.80 3.83 9.52
CA ARG A 140 0.95 3.94 8.33
C ARG A 140 0.73 2.59 7.63
N LYS A 141 1.81 1.82 7.46
CA LYS A 141 1.81 0.47 6.89
C LYS A 141 0.91 -0.49 7.65
N VAL A 142 1.07 -0.55 8.98
CA VAL A 142 0.17 -1.33 9.84
C VAL A 142 -1.29 -0.92 9.65
N SER A 143 -1.58 0.38 9.55
CA SER A 143 -2.94 0.90 9.38
C SER A 143 -3.56 0.54 8.02
N PHE A 144 -2.77 0.36 6.96
CA PHE A 144 -3.28 -0.14 5.67
C PHE A 144 -3.77 -1.58 5.76
N VAL A 145 -3.04 -2.45 6.46
CA VAL A 145 -3.31 -3.90 6.46
C VAL A 145 -4.23 -4.34 7.59
N LYS A 146 -4.26 -3.61 8.71
CA LYS A 146 -5.03 -4.01 9.92
C LYS A 146 -6.56 -3.90 9.75
N TYR A 147 -7.04 -3.05 8.85
CA TYR A 147 -8.48 -2.72 8.75
C TYR A 147 -9.10 -3.06 7.39
N THR A 148 -8.32 -3.66 6.48
CA THR A 148 -8.72 -3.84 5.09
C THR A 148 -9.22 -5.24 4.80
N LEU A 149 -10.36 -5.42 4.15
CA LEU A 149 -10.87 -6.75 3.80
C LEU A 149 -10.36 -7.22 2.44
N GLY A 150 -9.60 -6.40 1.72
CA GLY A 150 -9.07 -6.71 0.40
C GLY A 150 -8.18 -5.59 -0.09
N ILE A 151 -7.23 -5.92 -0.95
CA ILE A 151 -6.20 -5.00 -1.43
C ILE A 151 -6.18 -5.02 -2.94
N PHE A 152 -6.34 -3.86 -3.56
CA PHE A 152 -6.18 -3.67 -4.99
C PHE A 152 -4.87 -2.93 -5.27
N ILE A 153 -4.10 -3.43 -6.23
CA ILE A 153 -2.78 -2.90 -6.56
C ILE A 153 -2.71 -2.62 -8.06
N PHE A 154 -2.75 -1.35 -8.40
CA PHE A 154 -2.57 -0.84 -9.75
C PHE A 154 -1.09 -0.68 -10.09
N PRO A 155 -0.76 -0.43 -11.37
CA PRO A 155 0.59 -0.07 -11.77
C PRO A 155 1.18 1.09 -10.97
N GLY A 156 2.45 0.93 -10.58
CA GLY A 156 3.07 1.77 -9.58
C GLY A 156 4.60 1.73 -9.57
N GLY A 157 5.19 2.59 -8.76
CA GLY A 157 6.63 2.64 -8.53
C GLY A 157 7.04 1.87 -7.27
N PHE A 158 8.18 2.27 -6.68
CA PHE A 158 8.72 1.59 -5.49
C PHE A 158 7.77 1.54 -4.29
N GLY A 159 7.02 2.62 -4.02
CA GLY A 159 6.05 2.60 -2.92
C GLY A 159 4.96 1.56 -3.13
N THR A 160 4.50 1.36 -4.37
CA THR A 160 3.49 0.33 -4.68
C THR A 160 4.08 -1.08 -4.57
N LEU A 161 5.33 -1.28 -5.01
CA LEU A 161 6.02 -2.56 -4.88
C LEU A 161 6.30 -2.92 -3.41
N ASP A 162 6.67 -1.94 -2.60
CA ASP A 162 6.86 -2.10 -1.15
C ASP A 162 5.58 -2.64 -0.49
N GLU A 163 4.43 -2.00 -0.72
CA GLU A 163 3.16 -2.46 -0.16
C GLU A 163 2.70 -3.81 -0.74
N PHE A 164 3.01 -4.10 -1.99
CA PHE A 164 2.72 -5.40 -2.61
C PHE A 164 3.48 -6.53 -1.91
N PHE A 165 4.81 -6.42 -1.80
CA PHE A 165 5.64 -7.47 -1.20
C PHE A 165 5.42 -7.58 0.31
N GLU A 166 5.12 -6.47 0.99
CA GLU A 166 4.75 -6.50 2.41
C GLU A 166 3.44 -7.27 2.61
N SER A 167 2.40 -6.95 1.82
CA SER A 167 1.12 -7.65 1.89
C SER A 167 1.27 -9.15 1.62
N LEU A 168 2.04 -9.52 0.59
CA LEU A 168 2.34 -10.92 0.29
C LEU A 168 3.00 -11.63 1.48
N THR A 169 4.04 -11.01 2.05
CA THR A 169 4.80 -11.60 3.16
C THR A 169 3.92 -11.77 4.40
N LEU A 170 3.07 -10.80 4.71
CA LEU A 170 2.17 -10.87 5.87
C LEU A 170 1.11 -11.96 5.73
N VAL A 171 0.56 -12.15 4.52
CA VAL A 171 -0.39 -13.23 4.23
C VAL A 171 0.33 -14.58 4.24
N GLN A 172 1.47 -14.70 3.57
CA GLN A 172 2.28 -15.92 3.49
C GLN A 172 2.68 -16.44 4.88
N THR A 173 3.15 -15.54 5.74
CA THR A 173 3.58 -15.88 7.11
C THR A 173 2.42 -16.01 8.10
N GLY A 174 1.19 -15.76 7.65
CA GLY A 174 0.00 -15.82 8.48
C GLY A 174 -0.02 -14.78 9.60
N LYS A 175 0.71 -13.67 9.47
CA LYS A 175 0.66 -12.54 10.41
C LYS A 175 -0.62 -11.73 10.27
N ILE A 176 -1.27 -11.82 9.11
CA ILE A 176 -2.64 -11.39 8.90
C ILE A 176 -3.46 -12.52 8.30
N ASN A 177 -4.79 -12.43 8.39
CA ASN A 177 -5.70 -13.31 7.68
C ASN A 177 -5.56 -13.14 6.16
N ARG A 178 -5.90 -14.20 5.43
CA ARG A 178 -5.85 -14.18 3.97
C ARG A 178 -6.95 -13.26 3.45
N VAL A 179 -6.57 -12.09 2.98
CA VAL A 179 -7.43 -11.15 2.27
C VAL A 179 -7.19 -11.25 0.76
N PRO A 180 -8.19 -10.96 -0.09
CA PRO A 180 -7.99 -10.91 -1.53
C PRO A 180 -6.95 -9.84 -1.90
N LEU A 181 -5.83 -10.27 -2.49
CA LEU A 181 -4.79 -9.39 -3.03
C LEU A 181 -4.90 -9.38 -4.55
N ILE A 182 -5.35 -8.27 -5.12
CA ILE A 182 -5.79 -8.18 -6.52
C ILE A 182 -4.88 -7.21 -7.27
N LEU A 183 -4.15 -7.73 -8.25
CA LEU A 183 -3.33 -6.95 -9.16
C LEU A 183 -4.16 -6.52 -10.38
N ILE A 184 -4.14 -5.23 -10.70
CA ILE A 184 -4.79 -4.69 -11.90
C ILE A 184 -3.75 -4.43 -12.99
N GLY A 185 -4.03 -4.89 -14.20
CA GLY A 185 -3.23 -4.63 -15.41
C GLY A 185 -2.14 -5.66 -15.64
N ARG A 186 -2.51 -6.78 -16.26
CA ARG A 186 -1.63 -7.93 -16.51
C ARG A 186 -0.35 -7.58 -17.24
N GLU A 187 -0.45 -6.75 -18.26
CA GLU A 187 0.68 -6.29 -19.08
C GLU A 187 1.77 -5.64 -18.22
N PHE A 188 1.40 -4.82 -17.22
CA PHE A 188 2.37 -4.17 -16.34
C PHE A 188 3.09 -5.17 -15.42
N TRP A 189 2.32 -6.09 -14.83
CA TRP A 189 2.85 -7.04 -13.84
C TRP A 189 3.60 -8.22 -14.44
N GLU A 190 3.41 -8.52 -15.72
CA GLU A 190 3.97 -9.70 -16.39
C GLU A 190 5.48 -9.87 -16.16
N GLY A 191 6.25 -8.80 -16.26
CA GLY A 191 7.70 -8.83 -16.03
C GLY A 191 8.08 -9.24 -14.60
N ALA A 192 7.41 -8.65 -13.61
CA ALA A 192 7.66 -8.95 -12.19
C ALA A 192 7.23 -10.37 -11.84
N LEU A 193 6.05 -10.80 -12.31
CA LEU A 193 5.53 -12.15 -12.05
C LEU A 193 6.39 -13.23 -12.70
N ARG A 194 6.85 -13.03 -13.94
CA ARG A 194 7.82 -13.93 -14.59
C ARG A 194 9.10 -14.07 -13.79
N TRP A 195 9.60 -12.99 -13.19
CA TRP A 195 10.78 -13.04 -12.33
C TRP A 195 10.51 -13.77 -11.01
N ILE A 196 9.37 -13.52 -10.36
CA ILE A 196 8.96 -14.25 -9.16
C ILE A 196 8.89 -15.75 -9.46
N GLU A 197 8.26 -16.15 -10.56
CA GLU A 197 8.17 -17.55 -10.96
C GLU A 197 9.55 -18.12 -11.30
N GLY A 198 10.23 -17.55 -12.30
CA GLY A 198 11.46 -18.12 -12.86
C GLY A 198 12.71 -17.96 -12.00
N SER A 199 12.71 -17.05 -11.03
CA SER A 199 13.86 -16.82 -10.14
C SER A 199 13.56 -17.13 -8.69
N ILE A 200 12.45 -16.66 -8.12
CA ILE A 200 12.18 -16.88 -6.70
C ILE A 200 11.66 -18.30 -6.46
N LYS A 201 10.62 -18.71 -7.20
CA LYS A 201 10.02 -20.05 -7.05
C LYS A 201 10.96 -21.15 -7.56
N GLU A 202 11.55 -21.01 -8.74
CA GLU A 202 12.44 -22.06 -9.29
C GLU A 202 13.69 -22.31 -8.40
N ASN A 203 14.13 -21.31 -7.63
CA ASN A 203 15.21 -21.48 -6.64
C ASN A 203 14.71 -21.86 -5.23
N ALA A 204 13.42 -22.22 -5.09
CA ALA A 204 12.77 -22.63 -3.85
C ALA A 204 12.86 -21.60 -2.71
N TYR A 205 12.85 -20.31 -3.02
CA TYR A 205 12.78 -19.25 -2.02
C TYR A 205 11.33 -18.98 -1.54
N ILE A 206 10.34 -19.49 -2.27
CA ILE A 206 8.92 -19.53 -1.92
C ILE A 206 8.33 -20.90 -2.28
N SER A 207 7.20 -21.25 -1.67
CA SER A 207 6.44 -22.46 -2.02
C SER A 207 5.65 -22.25 -3.33
N PRO A 208 5.37 -23.30 -4.11
CA PRO A 208 4.53 -23.17 -5.31
C PRO A 208 3.17 -22.52 -5.04
N ASP A 209 2.55 -22.85 -3.90
CA ASP A 209 1.24 -22.35 -3.47
C ASP A 209 1.27 -20.84 -3.12
N ASP A 210 2.45 -20.25 -2.90
CA ASP A 210 2.58 -18.81 -2.61
C ASP A 210 2.20 -17.95 -3.82
N LEU A 211 2.21 -18.52 -5.03
CA LEU A 211 1.71 -17.85 -6.24
C LEU A 211 0.18 -17.70 -6.24
N GLU A 212 -0.54 -18.46 -5.41
CA GLU A 212 -1.99 -18.36 -5.27
C GLU A 212 -2.40 -17.25 -4.29
N LEU A 213 -1.45 -16.57 -3.66
CA LEU A 213 -1.73 -15.50 -2.68
C LEU A 213 -2.26 -14.23 -3.33
N TYR A 214 -2.08 -14.04 -4.64
CA TYR A 214 -2.58 -12.90 -5.40
C TYR A 214 -3.37 -13.35 -6.63
N HIS A 215 -4.28 -12.49 -7.07
CA HIS A 215 -5.07 -12.69 -8.28
C HIS A 215 -4.87 -11.51 -9.22
N ILE A 216 -4.71 -11.77 -10.52
CA ILE A 216 -4.44 -10.72 -11.50
C ILE A 216 -5.57 -10.61 -12.52
N VAL A 217 -6.06 -9.39 -12.71
CA VAL A 217 -7.19 -9.04 -13.59
C VAL A 217 -6.86 -7.78 -14.39
N ASP A 218 -7.66 -7.48 -15.41
CA ASP A 218 -7.38 -6.36 -16.32
C ASP A 218 -8.37 -5.19 -16.17
N SER A 219 -9.43 -5.35 -15.38
CA SER A 219 -10.44 -4.31 -15.14
C SER A 219 -10.93 -4.25 -13.69
N ALA A 220 -11.50 -3.11 -13.32
CA ALA A 220 -12.15 -2.93 -12.02
C ALA A 220 -13.32 -3.91 -11.80
N GLU A 221 -14.12 -4.20 -12.83
CA GLU A 221 -15.24 -5.14 -12.73
C GLU A 221 -14.79 -6.56 -12.41
N GLU A 222 -13.75 -7.05 -13.09
CA GLU A 222 -13.21 -8.39 -12.82
C GLU A 222 -12.69 -8.48 -11.39
N GLY A 223 -11.99 -7.43 -10.93
CA GLY A 223 -11.47 -7.39 -9.57
C GLY A 223 -12.57 -7.33 -8.51
N ILE A 224 -13.63 -6.54 -8.73
CA ILE A 224 -14.79 -6.50 -7.82
C ILE A 224 -15.52 -7.83 -7.81
N LYS A 225 -15.72 -8.46 -8.97
CA LYS A 225 -16.34 -9.78 -9.05
C LYS A 225 -15.56 -10.80 -8.21
N TYR A 226 -14.24 -10.82 -8.33
CA TYR A 226 -13.39 -11.70 -7.55
C TYR A 226 -13.45 -11.38 -6.04
N LEU A 227 -13.39 -10.10 -5.66
CA LEU A 227 -13.54 -9.66 -4.27
C LEU A 227 -14.84 -10.18 -3.65
N LEU A 228 -15.97 -9.97 -4.35
CA LEU A 228 -17.28 -10.41 -3.89
C LEU A 228 -17.40 -11.93 -3.80
N GLU A 229 -16.76 -12.67 -4.70
CA GLU A 229 -16.69 -14.13 -4.63
C GLU A 229 -15.95 -14.59 -3.38
N CYS A 230 -14.81 -13.98 -3.06
CA CYS A 230 -14.08 -14.25 -1.82
C CYS A 230 -14.91 -13.94 -0.57
N HIS A 231 -15.71 -12.88 -0.59
CA HIS A 231 -16.52 -12.43 0.55
C HIS A 231 -17.88 -13.13 0.68
N ARG A 232 -18.24 -14.01 -0.28
CA ARG A 232 -19.57 -14.65 -0.32
C ARG A 232 -19.91 -15.45 0.94
N PHE A 233 -18.92 -16.01 1.62
CA PHE A 233 -19.09 -16.83 2.82
C PHE A 233 -18.90 -16.04 4.13
N GLY A 234 -18.86 -14.71 4.03
CA GLY A 234 -18.57 -13.81 5.15
C GLY A 234 -17.15 -13.25 5.06
N THR A 235 -16.88 -12.25 5.90
CA THR A 235 -15.60 -11.57 5.96
C THR A 235 -14.95 -11.83 7.31
N THR A 236 -13.73 -12.38 7.30
CA THR A 236 -12.85 -12.36 8.47
C THR A 236 -12.04 -11.07 8.45
N GLY A 237 -12.00 -10.33 9.55
CA GLY A 237 -11.08 -9.19 9.69
C GLY A 237 -9.62 -9.62 9.49
N THR A 238 -8.68 -8.70 9.31
CA THR A 238 -7.29 -9.09 8.98
C THR A 238 -6.46 -9.53 10.17
N VAL A 239 -6.84 -9.12 11.37
CA VAL A 239 -6.11 -9.47 12.58
C VAL A 239 -6.41 -10.90 12.98
N ARG A 240 -5.36 -11.71 13.14
CA ARG A 240 -5.43 -13.00 13.82
C ARG A 240 -5.25 -12.77 15.31
N TYR A 241 -6.18 -13.28 16.10
CA TYR A 241 -6.17 -13.16 17.57
C TYR A 241 -5.67 -14.46 18.24
N ASP A 242 -5.33 -15.48 17.45
CA ASP A 242 -5.02 -16.84 17.84
C ASP A 242 -3.53 -17.22 17.69
N ILE A 243 -2.64 -16.23 17.54
CA ILE A 243 -1.17 -16.41 17.44
C ILE A 243 -0.48 -16.03 18.74
#